data_AF-A0AA42HZI7-F1
#
_entry.id   AF-A0AA42HZI7-F1
#
_cell.length_a   1.000
_cell.length_b   1.000
_cell.length_c   1.000
_cell.angle_alpha   90.00
_cell.angle_beta   90.00
_cell.angle_gamma   90.00
#
_symmetry.space_group_name_H-M   'P 1'
#
loop_
_entity.id
_entity.type
_entity.pdbx_description
1 polymer ?
#
loop_
_entity_poly.entity_id
_entity_poly.type
_entity_poly.pdbx_seq_one_letter_code
_entity_poly.pdbx_strand_id
1 'polypeptide(L)'
;MLSDGCAAFVAAHACGEAKQDAALAMIKAALPVITSINWERVPSRLEVPEVGRERLAQELSAIAGAVGLPCEAVLTIVQVDGAVPSLGSRLQDWLVHAEELDFVDTLFLSMEDRVLIHWDFYKSLYAVRF
;
A
#
# COMPACT_ATOMS: atom_id res chain seq x y z
N MET A 1 16.31 -12.32 1.27
CA MET A 1 16.35 -12.88 -0.09
C MET A 1 14.98 -13.49 -0.31
N LEU A 2 14.29 -13.11 -1.38
CA LEU A 2 12.93 -13.58 -1.65
C LEU A 2 12.94 -15.07 -2.04
N SER A 3 11.90 -15.80 -1.64
CA SER A 3 11.61 -17.14 -2.13
C SER A 3 11.34 -17.12 -3.64
N ASP A 4 11.50 -18.27 -4.31
CA ASP A 4 11.21 -18.39 -5.74
C ASP A 4 9.76 -17.99 -6.07
N GLY A 5 8.83 -18.32 -5.18
CA GLY A 5 7.42 -17.95 -5.33
C GLY A 5 7.20 -16.43 -5.23
N CYS A 6 7.80 -15.78 -4.23
CA CYS A 6 7.69 -14.33 -4.07
C CYS A 6 8.40 -13.58 -5.22
N ALA A 7 9.59 -14.05 -5.64
CA ALA A 7 10.30 -13.47 -6.77
C ALA A 7 9.49 -13.58 -8.09
N ALA A 8 8.85 -14.72 -8.34
CA ALA A 8 7.98 -14.90 -9.49
C ALA A 8 6.74 -13.98 -9.43
N PHE A 9 6.14 -13.81 -8.24
CA PHE A 9 5.05 -12.88 -8.03
C PHE A 9 5.45 -11.43 -8.34
N VAL A 10 6.59 -10.98 -7.80
CA VAL A 10 7.14 -9.64 -8.08
C VAL A 10 7.37 -9.45 -9.57
N ALA A 11 8.00 -10.42 -10.25
CA ALA A 11 8.27 -10.34 -11.68
C ALA A 11 6.98 -10.27 -12.53
N ALA A 12 5.94 -11.01 -12.15
CA ALA A 12 4.68 -11.05 -12.86
C ALA A 12 3.83 -9.78 -12.69
N HIS A 13 3.96 -9.10 -11.54
CA HIS A 13 3.13 -7.94 -11.18
C HIS A 13 3.88 -6.61 -11.23
N ALA A 14 5.18 -6.62 -11.55
CA ALA A 14 5.96 -5.40 -11.70
C ALA A 14 5.31 -4.44 -12.71
N CYS A 15 5.08 -3.22 -12.26
CA CYS A 15 4.54 -2.14 -13.07
C CYS A 15 5.67 -1.24 -13.57
N GLY A 16 5.46 -0.65 -14.75
CA GLY A 16 6.39 0.35 -15.29
C GLY A 16 6.34 1.67 -14.50
N GLU A 17 7.44 2.43 -14.58
CA GLU A 17 7.62 3.72 -13.90
C GLU A 17 6.44 4.68 -14.11
N ALA A 18 5.88 4.73 -15.32
CA ALA A 18 4.74 5.60 -15.63
C ALA A 18 3.51 5.38 -14.72
N LYS A 19 3.25 4.13 -14.30
CA LYS A 19 2.11 3.82 -13.42
C LYS A 19 2.41 4.21 -11.97
N GLN A 20 3.65 4.03 -11.53
CA GLN A 20 4.12 4.54 -10.24
C GLN A 20 4.04 6.06 -10.18
N ASP A 21 4.51 6.76 -11.21
CA ASP A 21 4.47 8.22 -11.29
C ASP A 21 3.04 8.75 -11.23
N ALA A 22 2.12 8.11 -11.96
CA ALA A 22 0.70 8.45 -11.90
C ALA A 22 0.11 8.25 -10.49
N ALA A 23 0.47 7.16 -9.80
CA ALA A 23 0.04 6.89 -8.42
C ALA A 23 0.53 7.99 -7.47
N LEU A 24 1.83 8.31 -7.52
CA LEU A 24 2.45 9.31 -6.66
C LEU A 24 1.91 10.72 -6.96
N ALA A 25 1.65 11.05 -8.23
CA ALA A 25 1.03 12.31 -8.62
C ALA A 25 -0.39 12.44 -8.06
N MET A 26 -1.19 11.38 -8.10
CA MET A 26 -2.54 11.36 -7.52
C MET A 26 -2.50 11.59 -6.01
N ILE A 27 -1.61 10.89 -5.29
CA ILE A 27 -1.44 11.04 -3.84
C ILE A 27 -1.06 12.48 -3.50
N LYS A 28 -0.08 13.06 -4.20
CA LYS A 28 0.36 14.45 -3.99
C LYS A 28 -0.74 15.48 -4.29
N ALA A 29 -1.62 15.20 -5.24
CA ALA A 29 -2.72 16.09 -5.59
C ALA A 29 -3.87 16.04 -4.58
N ALA A 30 -4.10 14.89 -3.96
CA ALA A 30 -5.26 14.67 -3.08
C ALA A 30 -4.96 14.84 -1.58
N LEU A 31 -3.73 14.55 -1.15
CA LEU A 31 -3.37 14.50 0.26
C LEU A 31 -2.34 15.57 0.62
N PRO A 32 -2.31 16.02 1.89
CA PRO A 32 -1.31 16.97 2.37
C PRO A 32 0.07 16.31 2.46
N VAL A 33 0.83 16.38 1.37
CA VAL A 33 2.20 15.86 1.25
C VAL A 33 3.20 17.01 1.34
N ILE A 34 4.17 16.91 2.27
CA ILE A 34 5.31 17.84 2.35
C ILE A 34 6.58 17.09 1.95
N THR A 35 7.04 16.20 2.83
CA THR A 35 8.11 15.21 2.59
C THR A 35 7.52 13.80 2.60
N SER A 36 6.56 13.57 3.48
CA SER A 36 5.66 12.42 3.54
C SER A 36 4.21 12.90 3.66
N ILE A 37 3.26 11.96 3.65
CA ILE A 37 1.86 12.26 3.92
C ILE A 37 1.72 12.73 5.37
N ASN A 38 1.20 13.93 5.57
CA ASN A 38 0.88 14.44 6.91
C ASN A 38 -0.51 13.91 7.33
N TRP A 39 -0.52 12.71 7.91
CA TRP A 39 -1.75 12.04 8.34
C TRP A 39 -2.56 12.84 9.36
N GLU A 40 -1.92 13.61 10.24
CA GLU A 40 -2.62 14.47 11.20
C GLU A 40 -3.57 15.48 10.53
N ARG A 41 -3.24 15.89 9.30
CA ARG A 41 -4.03 16.83 8.48
C ARG A 41 -5.00 16.16 7.51
N VAL A 42 -5.06 14.83 7.49
CA VAL A 42 -6.02 14.07 6.67
C VAL A 42 -7.30 13.85 7.48
N PRO A 43 -8.42 14.49 7.12
CA PRO A 43 -9.69 14.26 7.80
C PRO A 43 -10.20 12.85 7.51
N SER A 44 -10.94 12.27 8.46
CA SER A 44 -11.61 10.97 8.30
C SER A 44 -10.68 9.79 7.96
N ARG A 45 -9.38 9.91 8.24
CA ARG A 45 -8.46 8.79 8.11
C ARG A 45 -8.85 7.68 9.10
N LEU A 46 -8.67 6.45 8.69
CA LEU A 46 -8.56 5.30 9.59
C LEU A 46 -7.10 5.14 9.99
N GLU A 47 -6.87 4.74 11.22
CA GLU A 47 -5.55 4.55 11.80
C GLU A 47 -5.55 3.29 12.67
N VAL A 48 -4.59 2.42 12.44
CA VAL A 48 -4.28 1.28 13.32
C VAL A 48 -2.81 1.42 13.73
N PRO A 49 -2.53 1.82 14.98
CA PRO A 49 -1.16 2.01 15.44
C PRO A 49 -0.48 0.67 15.75
N GLU A 50 0.86 0.68 15.74
CA GLU A 50 1.71 -0.42 16.23
C GLU A 50 1.43 -1.79 15.56
N VAL A 51 1.27 -1.78 14.24
CA VAL A 51 1.05 -3.00 13.43
C VAL A 51 2.38 -3.72 13.22
N GLY A 52 2.63 -4.70 14.08
CA GLY A 52 3.72 -5.66 13.92
C GLY A 52 3.61 -6.47 12.63
N ARG A 53 4.75 -7.03 12.17
CA ARG A 53 4.86 -7.80 10.93
C ARG A 53 3.94 -9.02 10.96
N GLU A 54 3.87 -9.68 12.12
CA GLU A 54 3.03 -10.85 12.41
C GLU A 54 1.52 -10.56 12.32
N ARG A 55 1.11 -9.30 12.43
CA ARG A 55 -0.29 -8.87 12.32
C ARG A 55 -0.59 -8.12 11.03
N LEU A 56 0.42 -7.79 10.23
CA LEU A 56 0.28 -6.92 9.06
C LEU A 56 -0.81 -7.43 8.11
N ALA A 57 -0.79 -8.72 7.77
CA ALA A 57 -1.76 -9.27 6.83
C ALA A 57 -3.22 -9.15 7.32
N GLN A 58 -3.44 -9.41 8.61
CA GLN A 58 -4.76 -9.31 9.23
C GLN A 58 -5.24 -7.86 9.29
N GLU A 59 -4.40 -6.95 9.79
CA GLU A 59 -4.76 -5.54 9.98
C GLU A 59 -4.91 -4.82 8.64
N LEU A 60 -4.08 -5.15 7.66
CA LEU A 60 -4.19 -4.62 6.29
C LEU A 60 -5.50 -5.06 5.63
N SER A 61 -5.90 -6.32 5.81
CA SER A 61 -7.20 -6.81 5.32
C SER A 61 -8.36 -6.11 6.02
N ALA A 62 -8.27 -5.92 7.34
CA ALA A 62 -9.32 -5.29 8.14
C ALA A 62 -9.49 -3.80 7.78
N ILE A 63 -8.40 -3.05 7.68
CA ILE A 63 -8.44 -1.62 7.34
C ILE A 63 -8.88 -1.40 5.88
N ALA A 64 -8.50 -2.29 4.96
CA ALA A 64 -8.99 -2.28 3.59
C ALA A 64 -10.51 -2.44 3.52
N GLY A 65 -11.07 -3.40 4.27
CA GLY A 65 -12.51 -3.57 4.40
C GLY A 65 -13.19 -2.36 5.02
N ALA A 66 -12.61 -1.79 6.09
CA ALA A 66 -13.18 -0.65 6.81
C ALA A 66 -13.21 0.65 5.98
N VAL A 67 -12.22 0.87 5.10
CA VAL A 67 -12.19 2.01 4.17
C VAL A 67 -13.04 1.76 2.90
N GLY A 68 -13.63 0.57 2.78
CA GLY A 68 -14.50 0.19 1.67
C GLY A 68 -13.75 -0.08 0.37
N LEU A 69 -12.54 -0.67 0.45
CA LEU A 69 -11.82 -1.14 -0.73
C LEU A 69 -12.51 -2.41 -1.27
N PRO A 70 -12.92 -2.46 -2.55
CA PRO A 70 -13.46 -3.66 -3.16
C PRO A 70 -12.42 -4.80 -3.17
N CYS A 71 -12.85 -6.05 -2.93
CA CYS A 71 -11.94 -7.19 -2.93
C CYS A 71 -11.24 -7.41 -4.28
N GLU A 72 -11.88 -7.07 -5.40
CA GLU A 72 -11.30 -7.23 -6.74
C GLU A 72 -10.49 -6.01 -7.20
N ALA A 73 -10.35 -4.97 -6.36
CA ALA A 73 -9.62 -3.77 -6.72
C ALA A 73 -8.15 -4.08 -6.99
N VAL A 74 -7.68 -3.66 -8.18
CA VAL A 74 -6.27 -3.75 -8.54
C VAL A 74 -5.54 -2.53 -7.99
N LEU A 75 -4.59 -2.78 -7.10
CA LEU A 75 -3.81 -1.76 -6.43
C LEU A 75 -2.52 -1.48 -7.20
N THR A 76 -2.09 -0.22 -7.15
CA THR A 76 -0.69 0.14 -7.38
C THR A 76 -0.01 0.17 -6.03
N ILE A 77 0.90 -0.77 -5.82
CA ILE A 77 1.63 -0.96 -4.57
C ILE A 77 3.03 -0.38 -4.77
N VAL A 78 3.36 0.65 -3.99
CA VAL A 78 4.62 1.39 -4.12
C VAL A 78 5.39 1.27 -2.82
N GLN A 79 6.60 0.72 -2.91
CA GLN A 79 7.56 0.73 -1.82
C GLN A 79 8.43 1.96 -1.98
N VAL A 80 8.37 2.87 -1.00
CA VAL A 80 9.02 4.18 -1.12
C VAL A 80 10.55 4.05 -1.09
N ASP A 81 11.08 3.01 -0.42
CA ASP A 81 12.51 2.72 -0.37
C ASP A 81 13.07 2.07 -1.64
N GLY A 82 12.19 1.63 -2.56
CA GLY A 82 12.58 0.97 -3.81
C GLY A 82 13.15 -0.44 -3.64
N ALA A 83 12.82 -1.14 -2.54
CA ALA A 83 13.32 -2.50 -2.30
C ALA A 83 12.91 -3.50 -3.40
N VAL A 84 11.70 -3.37 -3.94
CA VAL A 84 11.24 -4.05 -5.17
C VAL A 84 10.55 -3.03 -6.10
N PRO A 85 10.39 -3.34 -7.41
CA PRO A 85 9.59 -2.47 -8.29
C PRO A 85 8.16 -2.31 -7.77
N SER A 86 7.54 -1.19 -8.11
CA SER A 86 6.10 -1.01 -7.86
C SER A 86 5.29 -2.13 -8.49
N LEU A 87 4.25 -2.60 -7.80
CA LEU A 87 3.45 -3.75 -8.21
C LEU A 87 2.03 -3.34 -8.59
N GLY A 88 1.42 -4.11 -9.49
CA GLY A 88 0.02 -4.00 -9.89
C GLY A 88 -0.69 -5.28 -9.54
N SER A 89 -1.35 -5.35 -8.40
CA SER A 89 -1.92 -6.60 -7.88
C SER A 89 -3.19 -6.34 -7.07
N ARG A 90 -4.04 -7.34 -6.94
CA ARG A 90 -5.07 -7.33 -5.89
C ARG A 90 -4.41 -7.48 -4.53
N LEU A 91 -5.09 -6.99 -3.49
CA LEU A 91 -4.58 -7.07 -2.13
C LEU A 91 -4.38 -8.52 -1.68
N GLN A 92 -5.33 -9.40 -1.99
CA GLN A 92 -5.33 -10.80 -1.53
C GLN A 92 -4.16 -11.58 -2.14
N ASP A 93 -3.82 -11.32 -3.40
CA ASP A 93 -2.69 -11.97 -4.06
C ASP A 93 -1.35 -11.48 -3.43
N TRP A 94 -1.27 -10.19 -3.08
CA TRP A 94 -0.09 -9.64 -2.39
C TRP A 94 0.04 -10.20 -0.97
N LEU A 95 -1.06 -10.37 -0.24
CA LEU A 95 -1.09 -10.85 1.14
C LEU A 95 -0.49 -12.26 1.30
N VAL A 96 -0.53 -13.09 0.26
CA VAL A 96 0.13 -14.42 0.24
C VAL A 96 1.64 -14.29 0.46
N HIS A 97 2.23 -13.16 0.07
CA HIS A 97 3.65 -12.88 0.16
C HIS A 97 3.98 -11.82 1.21
N ALA A 98 3.03 -11.46 2.09
CA ALA A 98 3.18 -10.34 3.02
C ALA A 98 4.40 -10.46 3.93
N GLU A 99 4.75 -11.67 4.40
CA GLU A 99 5.92 -11.89 5.27
C GLU A 99 7.25 -11.57 4.58
N GLU A 100 7.31 -11.68 3.26
CA GLU A 100 8.52 -11.39 2.46
C GLU A 100 8.49 -9.99 1.84
N LEU A 101 7.30 -9.40 1.72
CA LEU A 101 7.07 -8.06 1.18
C LEU A 101 6.79 -7.02 2.28
N ASP A 102 7.13 -7.33 3.54
CA ASP A 102 6.94 -6.48 4.71
C ASP A 102 7.96 -5.30 4.79
N PHE A 103 8.09 -4.58 3.69
CA PHE A 103 8.83 -3.32 3.61
C PHE A 103 8.03 -2.18 4.21
N VAL A 104 8.60 -1.53 5.23
CA VAL A 104 8.03 -0.32 5.82
C VAL A 104 7.97 0.81 4.79
N ASP A 105 7.05 1.76 4.96
CA ASP A 105 6.79 2.83 3.99
C ASP A 105 6.28 2.28 2.64
N THR A 106 5.26 1.41 2.73
CA THR A 106 4.56 0.84 1.57
C THR A 106 3.18 1.49 1.40
N LEU A 107 2.90 1.95 0.19
CA LEU A 107 1.64 2.56 -0.22
C LEU A 107 0.84 1.58 -1.07
N PHE A 108 -0.45 1.45 -0.80
CA PHE A 108 -1.42 0.63 -1.52
C PHE A 108 -2.52 1.55 -2.06
N LEU A 109 -2.48 1.84 -3.36
CA LEU A 109 -3.40 2.80 -3.99
C LEU A 109 -4.34 2.11 -4.98
N SER A 110 -5.66 2.23 -4.75
CA SER A 110 -6.65 2.08 -5.82
C SER A 110 -6.92 3.45 -6.43
N MET A 111 -6.49 3.65 -7.67
CA MET A 111 -6.73 4.90 -8.40
C MET A 111 -8.21 5.06 -8.78
N GLU A 112 -8.89 3.95 -9.06
CA GLU A 112 -10.30 3.93 -9.45
C GLU A 112 -11.20 4.24 -8.24
N ASP A 113 -10.98 3.54 -7.13
CA ASP A 113 -11.77 3.71 -5.91
C ASP A 113 -11.39 4.94 -5.08
N ARG A 114 -10.25 5.57 -5.43
CA ARG A 114 -9.59 6.63 -4.69
C ARG A 114 -9.37 6.27 -3.23
N VAL A 115 -8.83 5.09 -3.02
CA VAL A 115 -8.47 4.56 -1.70
C VAL A 115 -6.97 4.47 -1.61
N LEU A 116 -6.41 5.04 -0.56
CA LEU A 116 -5.01 4.84 -0.18
C LEU A 116 -4.96 4.14 1.17
N ILE A 117 -4.15 3.09 1.24
CA ILE A 117 -3.67 2.53 2.50
C ILE A 117 -2.15 2.71 2.53
N HIS A 118 -1.61 3.10 3.68
CA HIS A 118 -0.19 3.34 3.87
C HIS A 118 0.25 2.61 5.13
N TRP A 119 1.20 1.70 4.98
CA TRP A 119 1.94 1.14 6.09
C TRP A 119 3.23 1.92 6.27
N ASP A 120 3.26 2.79 7.28
CA ASP A 120 4.31 3.78 7.42
C ASP A 120 5.57 3.24 8.12
N PHE A 121 6.60 4.08 8.17
CA PHE A 121 7.87 3.76 8.82
C PHE A 121 7.73 3.42 10.32
N TYR A 122 6.75 4.01 11.00
CA TYR A 122 6.47 3.78 12.42
C TYR A 122 5.57 2.58 12.67
N LYS A 123 5.30 1.79 11.62
CA LYS A 123 4.44 0.60 11.64
C LYS A 123 2.98 0.92 11.95
N SER A 124 2.54 2.14 11.70
CA SER A 124 1.12 2.50 11.72
C SER A 124 0.51 2.23 10.34
N LEU A 125 -0.68 1.64 10.32
CA LEU A 125 -1.50 1.57 9.13
C LEU A 125 -2.44 2.76 9.10
N TYR A 126 -2.38 3.52 8.02
CA TYR A 126 -3.30 4.59 7.71
C TYR A 126 -4.14 4.22 6.49
N ALA A 127 -5.42 4.56 6.49
CA ALA A 127 -6.23 4.46 5.29
C ALA A 127 -7.13 5.67 5.11
N VAL A 128 -7.36 6.06 3.86
CA VAL A 128 -8.27 7.15 3.53
C VAL A 128 -8.90 6.92 2.17
N ARG A 129 -10.15 7.35 2.04
CA ARG A 129 -10.84 7.52 0.76
C ARG A 129 -10.95 9.01 0.45
N PHE A 130 -10.62 9.41 -0.79
CA PHE A 130 -10.51 10.83 -1.20
C PHE A 130 -11.09 11.12 -2.60
#